data_AF-A0A0T6AUK5-F1
#
_entry.id   AF-A0A0T6AUK5-F1
#
_cell.length_a   1.000
_cell.length_b   1.000
_cell.length_c   1.000
_cell.angle_alpha   90.00
_cell.angle_beta   90.00
_cell.angle_gamma   90.00
#
_symmetry.space_group_name_H-M   'P 1'
#
loop_
_entity.id
_entity.type
_entity.pdbx_description
1 polymer ?
#
loop_
_entity_poly.entity_id
_entity_poly.type
_entity_poly.pdbx_seq_one_letter_code
_entity_poly.pdbx_strand_id
1 'polypeptide(L)'
;MYDLGKMIRAEYSWFTPQYYLANDVYVFSSYADRCQMSAQLLLAGLYPPVGEQIWNKDLLWQPIPIYSVARSADDKIALKRTCPKYLYALQEARKNYLKQIDEDNKELYDYLSKHTGDTIQGILALEFLFNTLEIEYLNNLTLPEWTKGVFPNRMKDLAALSLAMFTKTDFMKKMHGGALINEIIGNIKRKRDGTLKPNRKLFLYSGHDLTVVSLMRILGFDELLKPEFGASIFIEHHEEAGSDTIKILYKANPYVPSELKVPPYCNKECSLDNFSKEMGKYFPENWDKECEIN
;
A
#
# COMPACT_ATOMS: atom_id res chain seq x y z
N MET A 1 -7.74 2.48 12.25
CA MET A 1 -7.20 1.10 12.12
C MET A 1 -7.95 0.07 12.95
N TYR A 2 -8.27 0.34 14.22
CA TYR A 2 -9.14 -0.56 15.00
C TYR A 2 -10.49 -0.83 14.32
N ASP A 3 -11.14 0.22 13.82
CA ASP A 3 -12.41 0.08 13.09
C ASP A 3 -12.26 -0.66 11.75
N LEU A 4 -11.09 -0.56 11.11
CA LEU A 4 -10.78 -1.39 9.93
C LEU A 4 -10.74 -2.87 10.31
N GLY A 5 -10.12 -3.21 11.45
CA GLY A 5 -10.12 -4.56 11.99
C GLY A 5 -11.53 -5.08 12.29
N LYS A 6 -12.37 -4.25 12.93
CA LYS A 6 -13.77 -4.58 13.20
C LYS A 6 -14.57 -4.78 11.91
N MET A 7 -14.37 -3.93 10.92
CA MET A 7 -14.99 -4.07 9.62
C MET A 7 -14.58 -5.40 8.97
N ILE A 8 -13.29 -5.71 8.91
CA ILE A 8 -12.80 -6.96 8.30
C ILE A 8 -13.39 -8.16 9.02
N ARG A 9 -13.50 -8.11 10.36
CA ARG A 9 -14.17 -9.16 11.14
C ARG A 9 -15.62 -9.34 10.70
N ALA A 10 -16.36 -8.25 10.53
CA ALA A 10 -17.76 -8.30 10.14
C ALA A 10 -17.93 -8.87 8.72
N GLU A 11 -17.21 -8.32 7.74
CA GLU A 11 -17.32 -8.69 6.32
C GLU A 11 -16.80 -10.10 6.04
N TYR A 12 -15.73 -10.53 6.71
CA TYR A 12 -15.09 -11.83 6.51
C TYR A 12 -15.35 -12.82 7.65
N SER A 13 -16.43 -12.65 8.42
CA SER A 13 -16.80 -13.54 9.54
C SER A 13 -16.96 -15.01 9.12
N TRP A 14 -17.38 -15.26 7.88
CA TRP A 14 -17.50 -16.59 7.29
C TRP A 14 -16.14 -17.22 6.93
N PHE A 15 -15.11 -16.40 6.69
CA PHE A 15 -13.77 -16.83 6.26
C PHE A 15 -12.77 -16.87 7.41
N THR A 16 -12.87 -15.92 8.34
CA THR A 16 -11.98 -15.75 9.49
C THR A 16 -12.65 -16.30 10.75
N PRO A 17 -12.10 -17.36 11.38
CA PRO A 17 -12.68 -17.90 12.61
C PRO A 17 -12.65 -16.87 13.73
N GLN A 18 -13.57 -16.99 14.68
CA GLN A 18 -13.63 -16.10 15.85
C GLN A 18 -12.37 -16.19 16.69
N TYR A 19 -11.86 -17.40 16.90
CA TYR A 19 -10.58 -17.66 17.55
C TYR A 19 -9.42 -17.24 16.65
N TYR A 20 -8.43 -16.57 17.24
CA TYR A 20 -7.15 -16.39 16.57
C TYR A 20 -6.40 -17.73 16.55
N LEU A 21 -6.04 -18.20 15.35
CA LEU A 21 -5.21 -19.39 15.18
C LEU A 21 -3.90 -18.98 14.50
N ALA A 22 -2.77 -19.25 15.15
CA ALA A 22 -1.46 -18.84 14.65
C ALA A 22 -1.13 -19.40 13.25
N ASN A 23 -1.71 -20.54 12.88
CA ASN A 23 -1.54 -21.15 11.56
C ASN A 23 -2.42 -20.51 10.48
N ASP A 24 -3.49 -19.79 10.84
CA ASP A 24 -4.44 -19.20 9.89
C ASP A 24 -4.03 -17.79 9.47
N VAL A 25 -3.26 -17.07 10.29
CA VAL A 25 -3.00 -15.64 10.11
C VAL A 25 -1.50 -15.34 10.07
N TYR A 26 -1.08 -14.58 9.07
CA TYR A 26 0.26 -14.00 9.00
C TYR A 26 0.18 -12.49 8.92
N VAL A 27 1.02 -11.82 9.70
CA VAL A 27 1.05 -10.36 9.77
C VAL A 27 2.49 -9.90 9.57
N PHE A 28 2.71 -9.11 8.53
CA PHE A 28 4.00 -8.51 8.25
C PHE A 28 3.84 -7.00 8.14
N SER A 29 4.68 -6.26 8.84
CA SER A 29 4.65 -4.81 8.88
C SER A 29 6.01 -4.24 8.47
N SER A 30 5.98 -3.03 7.92
CA SER A 30 7.17 -2.20 7.83
C SER A 30 7.81 -2.01 9.21
N TYR A 31 9.12 -1.73 9.23
CA TYR A 31 9.87 -1.39 10.43
C TYR A 31 9.32 -0.15 11.18
N ALA A 32 8.58 0.74 10.49
CA ALA A 32 8.17 2.02 11.06
C ALA A 32 7.12 1.86 12.16
N ASP A 33 7.30 2.54 13.28
CA ASP A 33 6.43 2.47 14.47
C ASP A 33 4.95 2.64 14.10
N ARG A 34 4.62 3.65 13.27
CA ARG A 34 3.25 3.91 12.81
C ARG A 34 2.60 2.72 12.09
N CYS A 35 3.38 1.92 11.36
CA CYS A 35 2.89 0.73 10.65
C CYS A 35 2.68 -0.43 11.64
N GLN A 36 3.61 -0.63 12.58
CA GLN A 36 3.48 -1.68 13.59
C GLN A 36 2.30 -1.41 14.53
N MET A 37 2.18 -0.18 15.03
CA MET A 37 1.04 0.26 15.85
C MET A 37 -0.29 0.14 15.09
N SER A 38 -0.30 0.48 13.80
CA SER A 38 -1.49 0.32 12.95
C SER A 38 -1.92 -1.14 12.81
N ALA A 39 -0.96 -2.06 12.63
CA ALA A 39 -1.22 -3.49 12.58
C ALA A 39 -1.74 -4.03 13.92
N GLN A 40 -1.17 -3.59 15.05
CA GLN A 40 -1.66 -3.95 16.39
C GLN A 40 -3.11 -3.51 16.60
N LEU A 41 -3.44 -2.27 16.24
CA LEU A 41 -4.82 -1.76 16.36
C LEU A 41 -5.79 -2.52 15.45
N LEU A 42 -5.40 -2.80 14.21
CA LEU A 42 -6.21 -3.62 13.31
C LEU A 42 -6.46 -5.01 13.89
N LEU A 43 -5.43 -5.65 14.44
CA LEU A 43 -5.56 -6.98 15.06
C LEU A 43 -6.42 -6.97 16.32
N ALA A 44 -6.38 -5.91 17.12
CA ALA A 44 -7.25 -5.77 18.29
C ALA A 44 -8.74 -5.66 17.88
N GLY A 45 -9.04 -5.03 16.75
CA GLY A 45 -10.40 -4.98 16.20
C GLY A 45 -10.82 -6.28 15.51
N LEU A 46 -9.86 -6.96 14.88
CA LEU A 46 -10.09 -8.18 14.14
C LEU A 46 -10.23 -9.40 15.06
N TYR A 47 -9.35 -9.60 16.04
CA TYR A 47 -9.31 -10.78 16.92
C TYR A 47 -9.41 -10.42 18.42
N PRO A 48 -10.52 -9.81 18.87
CA PRO A 48 -10.78 -9.71 20.31
C PRO A 48 -10.81 -11.14 20.92
N PRO A 49 -10.17 -11.37 22.09
CA PRO A 49 -10.12 -12.70 22.69
C PRO A 49 -11.51 -13.17 23.11
N VAL A 50 -11.77 -14.46 22.92
CA VAL A 50 -13.04 -15.11 23.27
C VAL A 50 -12.77 -16.45 23.96
N GLY A 51 -13.67 -16.84 24.87
CA GLY A 51 -13.56 -18.10 25.59
C GLY A 51 -12.20 -18.26 26.28
N GLU A 52 -11.51 -19.35 25.97
CA GLU A 52 -10.21 -19.70 26.55
C GLU A 52 -9.06 -18.77 26.13
N GLN A 53 -9.22 -17.95 25.09
CA GLN A 53 -8.22 -16.95 24.69
C GLN A 53 -8.25 -15.67 25.55
N ILE A 54 -9.23 -15.55 26.45
CA ILE A 54 -9.30 -14.45 27.42
C ILE A 54 -8.34 -14.75 28.57
N TRP A 55 -7.09 -14.29 28.44
CA TRP A 55 -6.08 -14.40 29.49
C TRP A 55 -6.29 -13.37 30.62
N ASN A 56 -6.97 -12.25 30.33
CA ASN A 56 -7.30 -11.20 31.28
C ASN A 56 -8.74 -10.69 31.05
N LYS A 57 -9.59 -10.73 32.07
CA LYS A 57 -11.02 -10.35 31.97
C LYS A 57 -11.23 -8.83 31.93
N ASP A 58 -10.29 -8.06 32.46
CA ASP A 58 -10.35 -6.59 32.48
C ASP A 58 -9.71 -5.97 31.23
N LEU A 59 -9.04 -6.79 30.41
CA LEU A 59 -8.39 -6.38 29.17
C LEU A 59 -8.68 -7.39 28.06
N LEU A 60 -9.72 -7.12 27.26
CA LEU A 60 -10.11 -7.94 26.10
C LEU A 60 -9.18 -7.70 24.90
N TRP A 61 -7.91 -8.02 25.09
CA TRP A 61 -6.85 -7.97 24.07
C TRP A 61 -5.98 -9.22 24.20
N GLN A 62 -5.47 -9.72 23.08
CA GLN A 62 -4.51 -10.83 23.06
C GLN A 62 -3.29 -10.47 22.20
N PRO A 63 -2.09 -10.92 22.59
CA PRO A 63 -0.89 -10.71 21.80
C PRO A 63 -0.93 -11.54 20.52
N ILE A 64 -0.81 -10.87 19.38
CA ILE A 64 -0.70 -11.50 18.06
C ILE A 64 0.64 -11.08 17.43
N PRO A 65 1.50 -12.03 17.03
CA PRO A 65 2.81 -11.72 16.45
C PRO A 65 2.70 -10.88 15.17
N ILE A 66 3.56 -9.86 15.06
CA ILE A 66 3.75 -9.04 13.87
C ILE A 66 5.21 -9.16 13.49
N TYR A 67 5.46 -9.63 12.27
CA TYR A 67 6.81 -9.76 11.73
C TYR A 67 7.23 -8.47 11.04
N SER A 68 8.52 -8.14 11.10
CA SER A 68 9.11 -7.04 10.36
C SER A 68 10.58 -7.34 10.07
N VAL A 69 11.14 -6.69 9.07
CA VAL A 69 12.58 -6.70 8.80
C VAL A 69 13.17 -5.32 9.07
N ALA A 70 14.49 -5.26 9.24
CA ALA A 70 15.19 -3.98 9.38
C ALA A 70 14.98 -3.10 8.13
N ARG A 71 14.90 -1.78 8.33
CA ARG A 71 14.73 -0.79 7.25
C ARG A 71 15.64 -1.05 6.06
N SER A 72 16.94 -1.21 6.28
CA SER A 72 17.94 -1.40 5.22
C SER A 72 17.83 -2.75 4.49
N ALA A 73 17.07 -3.70 5.02
CA ALA A 73 16.85 -5.01 4.43
C ALA A 73 15.46 -5.15 3.78
N ASP A 74 14.58 -4.14 3.92
CA ASP A 74 13.21 -4.21 3.40
C ASP A 74 13.18 -3.90 1.89
N ASP A 75 13.00 -4.95 1.09
CA ASP A 75 12.82 -4.93 -0.37
C ASP A 75 11.38 -5.25 -0.81
N LYS A 76 10.42 -5.22 0.12
CA LYS A 76 9.04 -5.66 -0.14
C LYS A 76 7.96 -4.66 0.23
N ILE A 77 8.01 -4.07 1.44
CA ILE A 77 6.96 -3.20 1.96
C ILE A 77 7.41 -1.75 1.98
N ALA A 78 8.49 -1.45 2.71
CA ALA A 78 9.02 -0.09 2.81
C ALA A 78 9.97 0.26 1.66
N LEU A 79 10.53 -0.76 1.01
CA LEU A 79 11.44 -0.63 -0.14
C LEU A 79 12.61 0.32 0.17
N LYS A 80 13.25 0.07 1.31
CA LYS A 80 14.38 0.86 1.84
C LYS A 80 15.73 0.15 1.70
N ARG A 81 15.75 -1.09 1.20
CA ARG A 81 16.97 -1.74 0.70
C ARG A 81 17.48 -0.99 -0.53
N THR A 82 18.76 -0.64 -0.54
CA THR A 82 19.36 0.18 -1.61
C THR A 82 19.48 -0.59 -2.91
N CYS A 83 18.95 -0.01 -3.99
CA CYS A 83 19.04 -0.54 -5.34
C CYS A 83 19.60 0.54 -6.29
N PRO A 84 20.91 0.55 -6.60
CA PRO A 84 21.54 1.61 -7.39
C PRO A 84 20.89 1.82 -8.76
N LYS A 85 20.58 0.75 -9.49
CA LYS A 85 19.89 0.85 -10.79
C LYS A 85 18.49 1.45 -10.69
N TYR A 86 17.74 1.14 -9.63
CA TYR A 86 16.43 1.76 -9.38
C TYR A 86 16.56 3.26 -9.11
N LEU A 87 17.54 3.66 -8.28
CA LEU A 87 17.77 5.08 -7.97
C LEU A 87 18.12 5.87 -9.25
N TYR A 88 18.96 5.30 -10.12
CA TYR A 88 19.24 5.87 -11.43
C TYR A 88 17.99 5.97 -12.30
N ALA A 89 17.19 4.90 -12.39
CA ALA A 89 15.95 4.89 -13.17
C ALA A 89 14.93 5.93 -12.66
N LEU A 90 14.82 6.11 -11.33
CA LEU A 90 13.95 7.12 -10.72
C LEU A 90 14.45 8.53 -11.02
N GLN A 91 15.76 8.77 -10.97
CA GLN A 91 16.35 10.06 -11.32
C GLN A 91 16.07 10.42 -12.78
N GLU A 92 16.28 9.48 -13.70
CA GLU A 92 16.01 9.67 -15.12
C GLU A 92 14.51 9.88 -15.39
N ALA A 93 13.63 9.10 -14.73
CA ALA A 93 12.19 9.31 -14.84
C ALA A 93 11.79 10.71 -14.36
N ARG A 94 12.32 11.18 -13.23
CA ARG A 94 12.04 12.54 -12.75
C ARG A 94 12.50 13.60 -13.74
N LYS A 95 13.72 13.48 -14.26
CA LYS A 95 14.26 14.41 -15.26
C LYS A 95 13.41 14.47 -16.53
N ASN A 96 12.98 13.31 -17.03
CA ASN A 96 12.27 13.21 -18.31
C ASN A 96 10.78 13.58 -18.21
N TYR A 97 10.13 13.30 -17.08
CA TYR A 97 8.69 13.48 -16.94
C TYR A 97 8.29 14.71 -16.12
N LEU A 98 9.15 15.20 -15.23
CA LEU A 98 8.78 16.31 -14.33
C LEU A 98 9.26 17.66 -14.80
N LYS A 99 10.20 17.74 -15.75
CA LYS A 99 10.76 19.04 -16.20
C LYS A 99 9.66 20.03 -16.61
N GLN A 100 8.80 19.63 -17.55
CA GLN A 100 7.70 20.50 -18.01
C GLN A 100 6.68 20.77 -16.90
N ILE A 101 6.37 19.75 -16.09
CA ILE A 101 5.41 19.87 -14.98
C ILE A 101 5.91 20.88 -13.95
N ASP A 102 7.19 20.84 -13.61
CA ASP A 102 7.80 21.77 -12.67
C ASP A 102 7.92 23.18 -13.25
N GLU A 103 8.16 23.32 -14.56
CA GLU A 103 8.13 24.60 -15.26
C GLU A 103 6.71 25.21 -15.27
N ASP A 104 5.69 24.42 -15.60
CA ASP A 104 4.28 24.83 -15.65
C ASP A 104 3.75 25.24 -14.26
N ASN A 105 4.32 24.67 -13.18
CA ASN A 105 3.91 24.94 -11.81
C ASN A 105 4.85 25.89 -11.06
N LYS A 106 5.78 26.55 -11.77
CA LYS A 106 6.75 27.48 -11.15
C LYS A 106 6.09 28.57 -10.31
N GLU A 107 5.02 29.19 -10.80
CA GLU A 107 4.31 30.24 -10.05
C GLU A 107 3.69 29.70 -8.75
N LEU A 108 3.20 28.46 -8.76
CA LEU A 108 2.70 27.80 -7.55
C LEU A 108 3.85 27.57 -6.56
N TYR A 109 4.99 27.07 -7.02
CA TYR A 109 6.18 26.84 -6.18
C TYR A 109 6.71 28.13 -5.56
N ASP A 110 6.79 29.21 -6.33
CA ASP A 110 7.22 30.53 -5.85
C ASP A 110 6.23 31.08 -4.81
N TYR A 111 4.92 30.93 -5.05
CA TYR A 111 3.88 31.30 -4.10
C TYR A 111 4.00 30.52 -2.78
N LEU A 112 4.13 29.19 -2.86
CA LEU A 112 4.27 28.33 -1.68
C LEU A 112 5.54 28.71 -0.89
N SER A 113 6.68 28.86 -1.57
CA SER A 113 7.95 29.20 -0.93
C SER A 113 7.89 30.53 -0.19
N LYS A 114 7.24 31.54 -0.79
CA LYS A 114 7.05 32.84 -0.16
C LYS A 114 6.22 32.75 1.13
N HIS A 115 5.19 31.91 1.15
CA HIS A 115 4.25 31.82 2.26
C HIS A 115 4.70 30.87 3.37
N THR A 116 5.48 29.84 3.05
CA THR A 116 6.05 28.91 4.04
C THR A 116 7.35 29.44 4.63
N GLY A 117 8.10 30.25 3.89
CA GLY A 117 9.48 30.63 4.25
C GLY A 117 10.53 29.57 3.92
N ASP A 118 10.10 28.42 3.37
CA ASP A 118 10.96 27.31 2.94
C ASP A 118 11.09 27.27 1.42
N THR A 119 12.16 26.66 0.90
CA THR A 119 12.30 26.45 -0.55
C THR A 119 11.42 25.28 -1.00
N ILE A 120 10.27 25.59 -1.60
CA ILE A 120 9.37 24.62 -2.23
C ILE A 120 9.72 24.54 -3.72
N GLN A 121 10.62 23.62 -4.09
CA GLN A 121 11.01 23.41 -5.48
C GLN A 121 10.71 21.98 -5.93
N GLY A 122 9.86 21.86 -6.94
CA GLY A 122 9.47 20.59 -7.54
C GLY A 122 8.40 19.83 -6.76
N ILE A 123 7.78 18.85 -7.44
CA ILE A 123 6.62 18.13 -6.88
C ILE A 123 6.88 17.43 -5.54
N LEU A 124 8.12 17.02 -5.26
CA LEU A 124 8.45 16.30 -4.02
C LEU A 124 8.38 17.24 -2.81
N ALA A 125 8.92 18.45 -2.92
CA ALA A 125 8.82 19.45 -1.86
C ALA A 125 7.35 19.88 -1.65
N LEU A 126 6.61 20.03 -2.74
CA LEU A 126 5.17 20.31 -2.69
C LEU A 126 4.40 19.17 -1.99
N GLU A 127 4.70 17.91 -2.28
CA GLU A 127 4.05 16.75 -1.65
C GLU A 127 4.25 16.76 -0.13
N PHE A 128 5.46 17.05 0.36
CA PHE A 128 5.71 17.16 1.79
C PHE A 128 4.86 18.27 2.44
N LEU A 129 4.80 19.44 1.81
CA LEU A 129 3.94 20.53 2.30
C LEU A 129 2.45 20.15 2.26
N PHE A 130 2.00 19.52 1.19
CA PHE A 130 0.63 19.02 1.07
C PHE A 130 0.29 18.06 2.21
N ASN A 131 1.17 17.09 2.51
CA ASN A 131 0.98 16.14 3.59
C ASN A 131 0.86 16.85 4.95
N THR A 132 1.70 17.87 5.20
CA THR A 132 1.60 18.67 6.43
C THR A 132 0.25 19.37 6.55
N LEU A 133 -0.16 20.11 5.51
CA LEU A 133 -1.44 20.83 5.50
C LEU A 133 -2.65 19.88 5.61
N GLU A 134 -2.57 18.71 4.97
CA GLU A 134 -3.60 17.67 5.06
C GLU A 134 -3.72 17.12 6.48
N ILE A 135 -2.60 16.84 7.13
CA ILE A 135 -2.59 16.37 8.53
C ILE A 135 -3.16 17.45 9.46
N GLU A 136 -2.73 18.70 9.32
CA GLU A 136 -3.25 19.82 10.12
C GLU A 136 -4.77 19.97 9.94
N TYR A 137 -5.24 19.96 8.69
CA TYR A 137 -6.66 20.05 8.35
C TYR A 137 -7.47 18.90 8.98
N LEU A 138 -7.00 17.67 8.83
CA LEU A 138 -7.67 16.47 9.37
C LEU A 138 -7.71 16.45 10.91
N ASN A 139 -6.81 17.19 11.57
CA ASN A 139 -6.78 17.35 13.03
C ASN A 139 -7.49 18.63 13.50
N ASN A 140 -8.35 19.23 12.66
CA ASN A 140 -9.12 20.44 12.95
C ASN A 140 -8.25 21.65 13.34
N LEU A 141 -7.00 21.69 12.89
CA LEU A 141 -6.18 22.88 13.03
C LEU A 141 -6.59 23.92 11.99
N THR A 142 -6.55 25.19 12.38
CA THR A 142 -6.86 26.29 11.47
C THR A 142 -5.68 26.49 10.53
N LEU A 143 -5.87 26.17 9.25
CA LEU A 143 -4.85 26.44 8.24
C LEU A 143 -4.70 27.96 8.03
N PRO A 144 -3.48 28.44 7.74
CA PRO A 144 -3.26 29.84 7.38
C PRO A 144 -4.08 30.29 6.17
N GLU A 145 -4.46 31.57 6.13
CA GLU A 145 -5.35 32.14 5.09
C GLU A 145 -4.84 31.91 3.67
N TRP A 146 -3.52 31.95 3.46
CA TRP A 146 -2.89 31.74 2.15
C TRP A 146 -3.18 30.35 1.56
N THR A 147 -3.50 29.36 2.39
CA THR A 147 -3.73 27.98 1.93
C THR A 147 -5.04 27.85 1.14
N LYS A 148 -6.04 28.70 1.37
CA LYS A 148 -7.39 28.59 0.77
C LYS A 148 -7.39 28.58 -0.77
N GLY A 149 -6.44 29.27 -1.39
CA GLY A 149 -6.33 29.35 -2.86
C GLY A 149 -5.55 28.21 -3.51
N VAL A 150 -4.91 27.34 -2.72
CA VAL A 150 -3.98 26.31 -3.21
C VAL A 150 -4.29 24.91 -2.67
N PHE A 151 -4.62 24.80 -1.39
CA PHE A 151 -4.93 23.54 -0.72
C PHE A 151 -6.45 23.27 -0.71
N PRO A 152 -6.89 22.03 -1.00
CA PRO A 152 -6.11 20.92 -1.53
C PRO A 152 -5.96 20.99 -3.07
N ASN A 153 -6.83 21.74 -3.75
CA ASN A 153 -7.13 21.53 -5.17
C ASN A 153 -5.95 21.74 -6.14
N ARG A 154 -5.08 22.72 -5.92
CA ARG A 154 -3.92 22.98 -6.80
C ARG A 154 -2.72 22.09 -6.48
N MET A 155 -2.76 21.38 -5.36
CA MET A 155 -1.62 20.62 -4.84
C MET A 155 -1.83 19.10 -4.90
N LYS A 156 -3.09 18.63 -4.77
CA LYS A 156 -3.42 17.21 -4.59
C LYS A 156 -2.91 16.32 -5.73
N ASP A 157 -3.14 16.72 -6.98
CA ASP A 157 -2.72 15.92 -8.13
C ASP A 157 -1.19 15.89 -8.28
N LEU A 158 -0.50 16.98 -7.96
CA LEU A 158 0.97 17.03 -7.95
C LEU A 158 1.55 16.15 -6.83
N ALA A 159 0.91 16.14 -5.66
CA ALA A 159 1.28 15.24 -4.56
C ALA A 159 1.03 13.76 -4.93
N ALA A 160 -0.09 13.44 -5.56
CA ALA A 160 -0.38 12.10 -6.06
C ALA A 160 0.60 11.67 -7.17
N LEU A 161 0.97 12.60 -8.06
CA LEU A 161 1.97 12.38 -9.10
C LEU A 161 3.35 12.07 -8.50
N SER A 162 3.76 12.74 -7.41
CA SER A 162 5.02 12.46 -6.71
C SER A 162 5.12 10.98 -6.32
N LEU A 163 4.04 10.40 -5.79
CA LEU A 163 3.95 8.97 -5.46
C LEU A 163 3.97 8.08 -6.71
N ALA A 164 3.20 8.46 -7.74
CA ALA A 164 3.13 7.68 -8.99
C ALA A 164 4.49 7.57 -9.70
N MET A 165 5.38 8.56 -9.53
CA MET A 165 6.70 8.56 -10.13
C MET A 165 7.59 7.40 -9.67
N PHE A 166 7.37 6.83 -8.49
CA PHE A 166 8.15 5.67 -8.00
C PHE A 166 7.91 4.38 -8.80
N THR A 167 6.85 4.33 -9.60
CA THR A 167 6.45 3.19 -10.44
C THR A 167 6.14 3.64 -11.88
N LYS A 168 6.91 4.61 -12.39
CA LYS A 168 6.68 5.21 -13.70
C LYS A 168 6.96 4.26 -14.88
N THR A 169 8.00 3.44 -14.77
CA THR A 169 8.40 2.47 -15.81
C THR A 169 8.17 1.03 -15.36
N ASP A 170 8.16 0.08 -16.28
CA ASP A 170 8.00 -1.35 -15.95
C ASP A 170 9.12 -1.88 -15.06
N PHE A 171 10.37 -1.43 -15.28
CA PHE A 171 11.48 -1.77 -14.38
C PHE A 171 11.25 -1.20 -12.98
N MET A 172 10.76 0.03 -12.86
CA MET A 172 10.45 0.64 -11.56
C MET A 172 9.28 -0.08 -10.87
N LYS A 173 8.24 -0.47 -11.62
CA LYS A 173 7.13 -1.33 -11.13
C LYS A 173 7.66 -2.66 -10.59
N LYS A 174 8.55 -3.32 -11.33
CA LYS A 174 9.23 -4.57 -10.91
C LYS A 174 9.98 -4.39 -9.58
N MET A 175 10.77 -3.33 -9.45
CA MET A 175 11.59 -3.10 -8.25
C MET A 175 10.81 -2.53 -7.06
N HIS A 176 9.69 -1.85 -7.28
CA HIS A 176 8.96 -1.10 -6.25
C HIS A 176 7.62 -1.77 -5.82
N GLY A 177 7.43 -3.04 -6.16
CA GLY A 177 6.30 -3.84 -5.65
C GLY A 177 6.18 -5.24 -6.25
N GLY A 178 7.06 -5.58 -7.21
CA GLY A 178 7.22 -6.92 -7.77
C GLY A 178 7.40 -8.02 -6.73
N ALA A 179 8.22 -7.78 -5.71
CA ALA A 179 8.45 -8.73 -4.62
C ALA A 179 7.15 -9.03 -3.83
N LEU A 180 6.36 -8.00 -3.52
CA LEU A 180 5.11 -8.15 -2.79
C LEU A 180 4.06 -8.91 -3.62
N ILE A 181 3.85 -8.53 -4.89
CA ILE A 181 2.86 -9.20 -5.74
C ILE A 181 3.25 -10.65 -6.04
N ASN A 182 4.55 -10.94 -6.21
CA ASN A 182 5.07 -12.29 -6.35
C ASN A 182 4.78 -13.15 -5.11
N GLU A 183 5.00 -12.58 -3.90
CA GLU A 183 4.68 -13.26 -2.65
C GLU A 183 3.17 -13.55 -2.52
N ILE A 184 2.31 -12.58 -2.85
CA ILE A 184 0.85 -12.72 -2.81
C ILE A 184 0.39 -13.85 -3.75
N ILE A 185 0.80 -13.81 -5.02
CA ILE A 185 0.43 -14.83 -6.02
C ILE A 185 1.00 -16.20 -5.63
N GLY A 186 2.23 -16.25 -5.15
CA GLY A 186 2.85 -17.47 -4.67
C GLY A 186 2.10 -18.08 -3.48
N ASN A 187 1.64 -17.26 -2.53
CA ASN A 187 0.83 -17.72 -1.41
C ASN A 187 -0.53 -18.26 -1.86
N ILE A 188 -1.21 -17.58 -2.79
CA ILE A 188 -2.49 -18.02 -3.36
C ILE A 188 -2.32 -19.38 -4.06
N LYS A 189 -1.33 -19.51 -4.96
CA LYS A 189 -1.05 -20.78 -5.67
C LYS A 189 -0.74 -21.91 -4.71
N ARG A 190 0.14 -21.69 -3.73
CA ARG A 190 0.46 -22.71 -2.72
C ARG A 190 -0.75 -23.09 -1.87
N LYS A 191 -1.65 -22.14 -1.59
CA LYS A 191 -2.90 -22.41 -0.85
C LYS A 191 -3.82 -23.31 -1.67
N ARG A 192 -4.10 -22.92 -2.91
CA ARG A 192 -4.91 -23.68 -3.88
C ARG A 192 -4.36 -25.10 -4.07
N ASP A 193 -3.05 -25.23 -4.24
CA ASP A 193 -2.39 -26.51 -4.48
C ASP A 193 -2.20 -27.36 -3.20
N GLY A 194 -2.65 -26.87 -2.03
CA GLY A 194 -2.53 -27.58 -0.75
C GLY A 194 -1.10 -27.70 -0.20
N THR A 195 -0.16 -26.91 -0.73
CA THR A 195 1.28 -26.96 -0.37
C THR A 195 1.71 -25.85 0.59
N LEU A 196 0.85 -24.88 0.90
CA LEU A 196 1.15 -23.79 1.81
C LEU A 196 1.34 -24.28 3.25
N LYS A 197 2.50 -23.98 3.85
CA LYS A 197 2.84 -24.36 5.23
C LYS A 197 3.30 -23.16 6.06
N PRO A 198 2.71 -22.90 7.25
CA PRO A 198 1.37 -23.32 7.68
C PRO A 198 0.26 -22.99 6.68
N ASN A 199 -0.89 -23.68 6.78
CA ASN A 199 -2.03 -23.54 5.87
C ASN A 199 -2.83 -22.25 6.10
N ARG A 200 -2.15 -21.10 5.98
CA ARG A 200 -2.69 -19.76 6.24
C ARG A 200 -3.91 -19.46 5.38
N LYS A 201 -4.80 -18.66 5.93
CA LYS A 201 -6.00 -18.13 5.27
C LYS A 201 -5.88 -16.63 5.02
N LEU A 202 -5.29 -15.91 5.98
CA LEU A 202 -5.22 -14.46 5.95
C LEU A 202 -3.76 -13.98 6.03
N PHE A 203 -3.39 -13.12 5.08
CA PHE A 203 -2.11 -12.41 5.07
C PHE A 203 -2.39 -10.91 5.18
N LEU A 204 -1.81 -10.27 6.20
CA LEU A 204 -1.95 -8.85 6.46
C LEU A 204 -0.59 -8.17 6.28
N TYR A 205 -0.52 -7.23 5.34
CA TYR A 205 0.68 -6.45 5.06
C TYR A 205 0.43 -4.99 5.46
N SER A 206 1.12 -4.51 6.49
CA SER A 206 1.03 -3.11 6.94
C SER A 206 2.18 -2.30 6.39
N GLY A 207 1.88 -1.44 5.40
CA GLY A 207 2.85 -0.63 4.68
C GLY A 207 2.58 0.86 4.75
N HIS A 208 2.94 1.56 3.66
CA HIS A 208 2.82 3.00 3.50
C HIS A 208 1.86 3.34 2.35
N ASP A 209 1.48 4.60 2.22
CA ASP A 209 0.77 5.12 1.04
C ASP A 209 1.48 4.72 -0.26
N LEU A 210 2.81 4.82 -0.28
CA LEU A 210 3.62 4.39 -1.41
C LEU A 210 3.51 2.88 -1.69
N THR A 211 3.33 2.03 -0.66
CA THR A 211 3.08 0.59 -0.85
C THR A 211 1.75 0.37 -1.58
N VAL A 212 0.70 1.10 -1.17
CA VAL A 212 -0.64 1.05 -1.78
C VAL A 212 -0.60 1.53 -3.23
N VAL A 213 0.00 2.70 -3.48
CA VAL A 213 0.13 3.27 -4.84
C VAL A 213 0.94 2.33 -5.73
N SER A 214 2.04 1.78 -5.23
CA SER A 214 2.87 0.89 -6.04
C SER A 214 2.13 -0.38 -6.44
N LEU A 215 1.39 -0.98 -5.50
CA LEU A 215 0.60 -2.17 -5.79
C LEU A 215 -0.52 -1.87 -6.80
N MET A 216 -1.28 -0.78 -6.63
CA MET A 216 -2.32 -0.37 -7.61
C MET A 216 -1.74 -0.18 -9.02
N ARG A 217 -0.59 0.48 -9.13
CA ARG A 217 0.05 0.76 -10.42
C ARG A 217 0.63 -0.49 -11.08
N ILE A 218 1.10 -1.46 -10.30
CA ILE A 218 1.53 -2.78 -10.79
C ILE A 218 0.35 -3.59 -11.31
N LEU A 219 -0.79 -3.52 -10.62
CA LEU A 219 -2.06 -4.15 -11.03
C LEU A 219 -2.67 -3.49 -12.30
N GLY A 220 -2.05 -2.44 -12.83
CA GLY A 220 -2.46 -1.77 -14.08
C GLY A 220 -3.34 -0.54 -13.88
N PHE A 221 -3.58 -0.10 -12.63
CA PHE A 221 -4.32 1.13 -12.37
C PHE A 221 -3.37 2.33 -12.40
N ASP A 222 -3.31 3.02 -13.53
CA ASP A 222 -2.39 4.16 -13.73
C ASP A 222 -2.96 5.51 -13.26
N GLU A 223 -4.19 5.54 -12.74
CA GLU A 223 -4.82 6.72 -12.13
C GLU A 223 -3.98 7.31 -10.99
N LEU A 224 -3.99 8.65 -10.87
CA LEU A 224 -3.30 9.32 -9.78
C LEU A 224 -4.06 9.06 -8.47
N LEU A 225 -3.35 8.50 -7.49
CA LEU A 225 -3.92 8.10 -6.22
C LEU A 225 -3.13 8.73 -5.08
N LYS A 226 -3.82 9.49 -4.23
CA LYS A 226 -3.34 9.89 -2.91
C LYS A 226 -4.13 9.10 -1.85
N PRO A 227 -3.56 8.02 -1.30
CA PRO A 227 -4.28 7.18 -0.34
C PRO A 227 -4.55 7.95 0.95
N GLU A 228 -5.78 7.82 1.47
CA GLU A 228 -6.13 8.33 2.79
C GLU A 228 -5.60 7.42 3.93
N PHE A 229 -5.68 7.88 5.18
CA PHE A 229 -5.29 7.07 6.33
C PHE A 229 -6.19 5.84 6.48
N GLY A 230 -5.57 4.66 6.51
CA GLY A 230 -6.26 3.37 6.57
C GLY A 230 -6.70 2.84 5.20
N ALA A 231 -6.28 3.47 4.10
CA ALA A 231 -6.46 2.94 2.76
C ALA A 231 -5.91 1.51 2.67
N SER A 232 -6.68 0.63 2.03
CA SER A 232 -6.40 -0.81 1.99
C SER A 232 -6.73 -1.40 0.62
N ILE A 233 -5.96 -2.40 0.21
CA ILE A 233 -6.22 -3.21 -0.98
C ILE A 233 -6.50 -4.63 -0.48
N PHE A 234 -7.65 -5.17 -0.84
CA PHE A 234 -8.02 -6.57 -0.61
C PHE A 234 -7.80 -7.33 -1.90
N ILE A 235 -7.07 -8.44 -1.83
CA ILE A 235 -6.89 -9.38 -2.94
C ILE A 235 -7.42 -10.71 -2.45
N GLU A 236 -8.59 -11.08 -2.97
CA GLU A 236 -9.32 -12.28 -2.59
C GLU A 236 -9.16 -13.33 -3.68
N HIS A 237 -8.87 -14.57 -3.27
CA HIS A 237 -8.91 -15.73 -4.14
C HIS A 237 -10.21 -16.49 -3.89
N HIS A 238 -10.96 -16.74 -4.95
CA HIS A 238 -12.25 -17.42 -4.93
C HIS A 238 -12.18 -18.68 -5.78
N GLU A 239 -12.58 -19.80 -5.18
CA GLU A 239 -12.69 -21.10 -5.84
C GLU A 239 -14.13 -21.61 -5.70
N GLU A 240 -14.93 -21.50 -6.75
CA GLU A 240 -16.34 -21.89 -6.77
C GLU A 240 -16.72 -22.59 -8.08
N ALA A 241 -17.30 -23.80 -8.01
CA ALA A 241 -17.89 -24.51 -9.16
C ALA A 241 -17.04 -24.55 -10.45
N GLY A 242 -15.71 -24.69 -10.31
CA GLY A 242 -14.75 -24.72 -11.42
C GLY A 242 -14.18 -23.35 -11.83
N SER A 243 -14.56 -22.28 -11.15
CA SER A 243 -13.97 -20.94 -11.24
C SER A 243 -12.77 -20.80 -10.29
N ASP A 244 -11.66 -20.24 -10.78
CA ASP A 244 -10.43 -19.95 -10.03
C ASP A 244 -10.07 -18.47 -10.27
N THR A 245 -10.60 -17.58 -9.44
CA THR A 245 -10.63 -16.12 -9.72
C THR A 245 -10.02 -15.27 -8.61
N ILE A 246 -9.55 -14.10 -9.02
CA ILE A 246 -9.02 -13.04 -8.19
C ILE A 246 -9.98 -11.86 -8.21
N LYS A 247 -10.38 -11.42 -7.02
CA LYS A 247 -11.16 -10.20 -6.82
C LYS A 247 -10.33 -9.19 -6.06
N ILE A 248 -10.28 -7.95 -6.57
CA ILE A 248 -9.51 -6.87 -5.97
C ILE A 248 -10.47 -5.78 -5.52
N LEU A 249 -10.37 -5.39 -4.26
CA LEU A 249 -11.13 -4.27 -3.71
C LEU A 249 -10.18 -3.20 -3.23
N TYR A 250 -10.47 -1.94 -3.56
CA TYR A 250 -9.81 -0.78 -2.97
C TYR A 250 -10.74 -0.14 -1.95
N LYS A 251 -10.24 0.13 -0.76
CA LYS A 251 -10.96 0.86 0.28
C LYS A 251 -10.17 2.11 0.63
N ALA A 252 -10.77 3.28 0.43
CA ALA A 252 -10.10 4.56 0.65
C ALA A 252 -9.76 4.79 2.13
N ASN A 253 -10.69 4.47 3.04
CA ASN A 253 -10.50 4.54 4.49
C ASN A 253 -11.51 3.60 5.19
N PRO A 254 -11.41 3.36 6.51
CA PRO A 254 -12.27 2.42 7.24
C PRO A 254 -13.79 2.68 7.12
N TYR A 255 -14.18 3.92 6.83
CA TYR A 255 -15.58 4.39 6.83
C TYR A 255 -16.21 4.45 5.44
N VAL A 256 -15.42 4.36 4.37
CA VAL A 256 -15.88 4.40 2.98
C VAL A 256 -16.09 2.97 2.45
N PRO A 257 -17.17 2.68 1.70
CA PRO A 257 -17.36 1.35 1.08
C PRO A 257 -16.19 0.92 0.20
N SER A 258 -15.96 -0.38 0.13
CA SER A 258 -14.94 -0.96 -0.75
C SER A 258 -15.38 -0.86 -2.22
N GLU A 259 -14.49 -0.41 -3.09
CA GLU A 259 -14.68 -0.31 -4.54
C GLU A 259 -14.09 -1.55 -5.24
N LEU A 260 -14.87 -2.20 -6.11
CA LEU A 260 -14.36 -3.27 -6.96
C LEU A 260 -13.42 -2.70 -8.03
N LYS A 261 -12.18 -3.16 -8.05
CA LYS A 261 -11.16 -2.78 -9.03
C LYS A 261 -10.88 -3.96 -9.95
N VAL A 262 -11.26 -3.84 -11.22
CA VAL A 262 -10.98 -4.87 -12.24
C VAL A 262 -9.75 -4.45 -13.05
N PRO A 263 -8.65 -5.22 -13.02
CA PRO A 263 -7.45 -4.88 -13.78
C PRO A 263 -7.75 -4.71 -15.27
N PRO A 264 -7.11 -3.77 -15.99
CA PRO A 264 -7.42 -3.51 -17.41
C PRO A 264 -7.20 -4.70 -18.36
N TYR A 265 -6.36 -5.65 -17.96
CA TYR A 265 -6.08 -6.89 -18.71
C TYR A 265 -7.05 -8.03 -18.35
N CYS A 266 -8.03 -7.77 -17.49
CA CYS A 266 -9.11 -8.67 -17.12
C CYS A 266 -10.45 -8.12 -17.64
N ASN A 267 -11.41 -9.02 -17.91
CA ASN A 267 -12.72 -8.64 -18.45
C ASN A 267 -13.68 -8.20 -17.32
N LYS A 268 -14.69 -9.01 -16.99
CA LYS A 268 -15.54 -8.81 -15.80
C LYS A 268 -14.96 -9.50 -14.56
N GLU A 269 -14.27 -10.61 -14.79
CA GLU A 269 -13.61 -11.43 -13.79
C GLU A 269 -12.16 -11.68 -14.21
N CYS A 270 -11.30 -11.90 -13.23
CA CYS A 270 -9.86 -12.06 -13.43
C CYS A 270 -9.46 -13.46 -12.96
N SER A 271 -9.16 -14.38 -13.89
CA SER A 271 -8.72 -15.74 -13.49
C SER A 271 -7.35 -15.68 -12.83
N LEU A 272 -7.07 -16.59 -11.89
CA LEU A 272 -5.76 -16.68 -11.23
C LEU A 272 -4.62 -16.89 -12.26
N ASP A 273 -4.87 -17.66 -13.31
CA ASP A 273 -3.87 -17.91 -14.37
C ASP A 273 -3.56 -16.64 -15.17
N ASN A 274 -4.58 -15.90 -15.62
CA ASN A 274 -4.37 -14.65 -16.35
C ASN A 274 -3.71 -13.60 -15.45
N PHE A 275 -4.20 -13.47 -14.21
CA PHE A 275 -3.61 -12.59 -13.20
C PHE A 275 -2.13 -12.90 -12.98
N SER A 276 -1.80 -14.18 -12.81
CA SER A 276 -0.41 -14.62 -12.62
C SER A 276 0.47 -14.35 -13.82
N LYS A 277 -0.05 -14.60 -15.03
CA LYS A 277 0.68 -14.39 -16.28
C LYS A 277 1.03 -12.91 -16.47
N GLU A 278 0.05 -12.03 -16.30
CA GLU A 278 0.23 -10.58 -16.51
C GLU A 278 1.13 -9.95 -15.44
N MET A 279 1.09 -10.44 -14.20
CA MET A 279 1.99 -9.97 -13.13
C MET A 279 3.41 -10.55 -13.25
N GLY A 280 3.60 -11.67 -13.96
CA GLY A 280 4.89 -12.37 -14.05
C GLY A 280 6.05 -11.52 -14.55
N LYS A 281 5.79 -10.56 -15.45
CA LYS A 281 6.82 -9.62 -15.94
C LYS A 281 7.41 -8.70 -14.85
N TYR A 282 6.70 -8.54 -13.74
CA TYR A 282 7.13 -7.73 -12.60
C TYR A 282 7.78 -8.56 -11.49
N PHE A 283 7.97 -9.86 -11.66
CA PHE A 283 8.61 -10.68 -10.62
C PHE A 283 10.14 -10.55 -10.70
N PRO A 284 10.83 -10.10 -9.63
CA PRO A 284 12.28 -10.12 -9.59
C PRO A 284 12.79 -11.57 -9.62
N GLU A 285 13.67 -11.89 -10.57
CA GLU A 285 14.30 -13.21 -10.65
C GLU A 285 15.42 -13.31 -9.63
N ASN A 286 16.27 -12.29 -9.58
CA ASN A 286 17.29 -12.10 -8.58
C ASN A 286 17.42 -10.61 -8.31
N TRP A 287 16.85 -10.16 -7.19
CA TRP A 287 16.77 -8.75 -6.85
C TRP A 287 18.15 -8.08 -6.83
N ASP A 288 19.16 -8.74 -6.28
CA ASP A 288 20.52 -8.19 -6.19
C ASP A 288 21.15 -7.97 -7.57
N LYS A 289 21.11 -8.99 -8.43
CA LYS A 289 21.62 -8.87 -9.82
C LYS A 289 20.86 -7.83 -10.62
N GLU A 290 19.54 -7.72 -10.43
CA GLU A 290 18.73 -6.73 -11.14
C GLU A 290 18.99 -5.29 -10.65
N CYS A 291 19.56 -5.13 -9.45
CA CYS A 291 19.94 -3.82 -8.89
C CYS A 291 21.32 -3.33 -9.30
N GLU A 292 22.17 -4.18 -9.88
CA GLU A 292 23.49 -3.83 -10.37
C GLU A 292 23.41 -2.82 -11.54
N ILE A 293 24.31 -1.84 -11.55
CA ILE A 293 24.50 -0.93 -12.68
C ILE A 293 25.52 -1.61 -13.59
N ASN A 294 25.07 -2.00 -14.79
CA ASN A 294 25.96 -2.49 -15.85
C ASN A 294 26.81 -1.36 -16.43
#